data_AF-A0A7C5LNJ1-F1
#
_entry.id   AF-A0A7C5LNJ1-F1
#
_cell.length_a   1.000
_cell.length_b   1.000
_cell.length_c   1.000
_cell.angle_alpha   90.00
_cell.angle_beta   90.00
_cell.angle_gamma   90.00
#
_symmetry.space_group_name_H-M   'P 1'
#
loop_
_entity.id
_entity.type
_entity.pdbx_description
1 polymer ?
#
loop_
_entity_poly.entity_id
_entity_poly.type
_entity_poly.pdbx_seq_one_letter_code
_entity_poly.pdbx_strand_id
1 'polypeptide(L)'
;MRILRAAVFAALFLLALPVASDAGDITLTSRDGSIELTGDLVGYDGEYYRIATEYGVLTVDGSGVTCDGPGCPNLGAFVAQLTFSGAPELSRALIPALIEDFAKRQGF
;
A
#
# COMPACT_ATOMS: atom_id res chain seq x y z
N MET A 1 -5.20 35.50 -41.58
CA MET A 1 -5.26 34.03 -41.34
C MET A 1 -3.99 33.39 -40.75
N ARG A 2 -2.78 33.95 -40.91
CA ARG A 2 -1.54 33.37 -40.34
C ARG A 2 -1.49 33.44 -38.80
N ILE A 3 -2.02 34.52 -38.23
CA ILE A 3 -2.04 34.78 -36.78
C ILE A 3 -2.98 33.81 -36.05
N LEU A 4 -4.15 33.50 -36.64
CA LEU A 4 -5.11 32.54 -36.09
C LEU A 4 -4.52 31.12 -36.02
N ARG A 5 -3.76 30.72 -37.05
CA ARG A 5 -3.08 29.42 -37.11
C ARG A 5 -1.98 29.31 -36.04
N ALA A 6 -1.22 30.38 -35.82
CA ALA A 6 -0.19 30.42 -34.78
C ALA A 6 -0.79 30.29 -33.37
N ALA A 7 -1.93 30.94 -33.10
CA ALA A 7 -2.62 30.84 -31.82
C ALA A 7 -3.13 29.42 -31.52
N VAL A 8 -3.67 28.73 -32.53
CA VAL A 8 -4.14 27.34 -32.38
C VAL A 8 -2.97 26.39 -32.09
N PHE A 9 -1.83 26.56 -32.77
CA PHE A 9 -0.63 25.75 -32.49
C PHE A 9 -0.04 26.00 -31.10
N ALA A 10 -0.02 27.26 -30.64
CA ALA A 10 0.45 27.60 -29.30
C ALA A 10 -0.46 27.02 -28.20
N ALA A 11 -1.78 27.08 -28.39
CA ALA A 11 -2.74 26.49 -27.45
C ALA A 11 -2.63 24.96 -27.40
N LEU A 12 -2.41 24.30 -28.54
CA LEU A 12 -2.21 22.86 -28.61
C LEU A 12 -0.93 22.42 -27.88
N PHE A 13 0.15 23.18 -28.01
CA PHE A 13 1.42 22.90 -27.32
C PHE A 13 1.29 23.06 -25.80
N LEU A 14 0.51 24.04 -25.33
CA LEU A 14 0.24 24.23 -23.89
C LEU A 14 -0.63 23.11 -23.30
N LEU A 15 -1.56 22.55 -24.07
CA LEU A 15 -2.41 21.43 -23.65
C LEU A 15 -1.70 20.06 -23.72
N ALA A 16 -0.64 19.95 -24.51
CA ALA A 16 0.11 18.71 -24.70
C ALA A 16 1.30 18.55 -23.74
N LEU A 17 1.54 19.50 -22.84
CA LEU A 17 2.59 19.35 -21.81
C LEU A 17 2.19 18.22 -20.86
N PRO A 18 3.03 17.18 -20.71
CA PRO A 18 2.77 16.14 -19.73
C PRO A 18 2.81 16.79 -18.35
N VAL A 19 1.70 16.70 -17.62
CA VAL A 19 1.66 17.09 -16.22
C VAL A 19 2.56 16.11 -15.47
N ALA A 20 3.52 16.63 -14.71
CA ALA A 20 4.36 15.78 -13.87
C ALA A 20 3.43 15.00 -12.92
N SER A 21 3.41 13.68 -13.05
CA SER A 21 2.79 12.82 -12.05
C SER A 21 3.67 12.90 -10.81
N ASP A 22 3.11 13.41 -9.72
CA ASP A 22 3.72 13.34 -8.39
C ASP A 22 4.03 11.87 -8.11
N ALA A 23 5.31 11.53 -8.02
CA ALA A 23 5.72 10.25 -7.48
C ALA A 23 5.36 10.31 -6.00
N GLY A 24 4.40 9.49 -5.58
CA GLY A 24 3.86 9.59 -4.24
C GLY A 24 4.93 9.18 -3.23
N ASP A 25 5.42 10.16 -2.47
CA ASP A 25 6.24 9.93 -1.28
C ASP A 25 5.48 8.99 -0.33
N ILE A 26 6.13 7.89 0.06
CA ILE A 26 5.62 6.97 1.06
C ILE A 26 6.70 6.58 2.07
N THR A 27 6.23 6.32 3.28
CA THR A 27 7.02 5.75 4.36
C THR A 27 6.45 4.37 4.69
N LEU A 28 7.30 3.34 4.63
CA LEU A 28 6.98 1.98 5.07
C LEU A 28 7.63 1.74 6.43
N THR A 29 6.81 1.51 7.44
CA THR A 29 7.26 1.22 8.80
C THR A 29 6.98 -0.24 9.13
N SER A 30 7.98 -0.99 9.59
CA SER A 30 7.78 -2.36 10.06
C SER A 30 6.78 -2.40 11.24
N ARG A 31 5.99 -3.48 11.37
CA ARG A 31 5.00 -3.60 12.49
C ARG A 31 5.62 -3.53 13.88
N ASP A 32 6.89 -3.91 14.01
CA ASP A 32 7.65 -3.83 15.26
C ASP A 32 8.31 -2.47 15.48
N GLY A 33 8.18 -1.54 14.53
CA GLY A 33 8.77 -0.21 14.55
C GLY A 33 10.29 -0.18 14.45
N SER A 34 10.93 -1.32 14.15
CA SER A 34 12.40 -1.42 14.14
C SER A 34 13.04 -0.80 12.90
N ILE A 35 12.28 -0.71 11.81
CA ILE A 35 12.76 -0.30 10.48
C ILE A 35 11.74 0.65 9.87
N GLU A 36 12.23 1.76 9.33
CA GLU A 36 11.47 2.75 8.57
C GLU A 36 12.18 2.97 7.23
N LEU A 37 11.43 2.90 6.14
CA LEU A 37 11.91 3.08 4.78
C LEU A 37 11.13 4.20 4.12
N THR A 38 11.81 5.21 3.60
CA THR A 38 11.19 6.33 2.89
C THR A 38 11.60 6.31 1.43
N GLY A 39 10.65 6.58 0.53
CA GLY A 39 10.93 6.71 -0.89
C GLY A 39 9.67 6.86 -1.73
N ASP A 40 9.85 6.85 -3.05
CA ASP A 40 8.75 7.01 -4.00
C ASP A 40 8.09 5.66 -4.30
N LEU A 41 6.75 5.60 -4.25
CA LEU A 41 6.04 4.39 -4.67
C LEU A 41 6.14 4.19 -6.20
N VAL A 42 6.81 3.11 -6.60
CA VAL A 42 6.92 2.68 -8.01
C VAL A 42 5.72 1.80 -8.41
N GLY A 43 5.21 1.00 -7.47
CA GLY A 43 4.02 0.18 -7.70
C GLY A 43 3.70 -0.77 -6.56
N TYR A 44 2.49 -1.31 -6.59
CA TYR A 44 1.98 -2.30 -5.65
C TYR A 44 1.12 -3.33 -6.38
N ASP A 45 1.34 -4.62 -6.11
CA ASP A 45 0.70 -5.73 -6.84
C ASP A 45 -0.39 -6.47 -6.03
N GLY A 46 -0.64 -6.09 -4.78
CA GLY A 46 -1.54 -6.80 -3.86
C GLY A 46 -0.82 -7.46 -2.69
N GLU A 47 0.50 -7.62 -2.78
CA GLU A 47 1.31 -8.30 -1.78
C GLU A 47 2.60 -7.52 -1.48
N TYR A 48 3.27 -7.02 -2.52
CA TYR A 48 4.56 -6.35 -2.41
C TYR A 48 4.51 -4.88 -2.82
N TYR A 49 5.13 -4.03 -1.99
CA TYR A 49 5.44 -2.65 -2.33
C TYR A 49 6.78 -2.58 -3.06
N ARG A 50 6.81 -1.88 -4.20
CA ARG A 50 8.05 -1.50 -4.88
C ARG A 50 8.28 -0.01 -4.67
N ILE A 51 9.35 0.34 -3.96
CA ILE A 51 9.71 1.72 -3.65
C ILE A 51 11.07 2.08 -4.23
N ALA A 52 11.21 3.29 -4.77
CA ALA A 52 12.48 3.84 -5.19
C ALA A 52 13.11 4.60 -4.02
N THR A 53 14.27 4.13 -3.58
CA THR A 53 15.07 4.75 -2.51
C THR A 53 16.40 5.22 -3.08
N GLU A 54 17.20 5.92 -2.26
CA GLU A 54 18.58 6.30 -2.63
C GLU A 54 19.47 5.08 -2.94
N TYR A 55 19.13 3.91 -2.42
CA TYR A 55 19.85 2.65 -2.63
C TYR A 55 19.35 1.87 -3.85
N GLY A 56 18.41 2.43 -4.60
CA GLY A 56 17.73 1.78 -5.71
C GLY A 56 16.32 1.31 -5.37
N VAL A 57 15.75 0.47 -6.23
CA VAL A 57 14.38 -0.03 -6.07
C VAL A 57 14.37 -1.21 -5.11
N LEU A 58 13.64 -1.06 -4.00
CA LEU A 58 13.42 -2.10 -3.00
C LEU A 58 12.02 -2.71 -3.18
N THR A 59 11.93 -4.01 -3.00
CA THR A 59 10.65 -4.74 -2.97
C THR A 59 10.42 -5.25 -1.55
N VAL A 60 9.32 -4.81 -0.93
CA VAL A 60 9.01 -5.03 0.48
C VAL A 60 7.67 -5.74 0.58
N ASP A 61 7.59 -6.77 1.43
CA ASP A 61 6.34 -7.47 1.73
C ASP A 61 5.39 -6.54 2.49
N GLY A 62 4.23 -6.26 1.89
CA GLY A 62 3.21 -5.37 2.42
C GLY A 62 2.51 -5.91 3.68
N SER A 63 2.59 -7.21 3.96
CA SER A 63 2.14 -7.77 5.22
C SER A 63 3.08 -7.39 6.37
N GLY A 64 4.35 -7.07 6.13
CA GLY A 64 5.30 -6.73 7.18
C GLY A 64 5.26 -5.27 7.64
N VAL A 65 4.58 -4.40 6.89
CA VAL A 65 4.74 -2.94 7.01
C VAL A 65 3.42 -2.18 7.02
N THR A 66 3.42 -1.05 7.72
CA THR A 66 2.41 0.00 7.63
C THR A 66 2.88 1.02 6.60
N CYS A 67 2.01 1.39 5.66
CA CYS A 67 2.28 2.42 4.65
C CYS A 67 1.62 3.73 5.08
N ASP A 68 2.43 4.79 5.16
CA ASP A 68 1.98 6.16 5.41
C ASP A 68 2.41 7.09 4.26
N GLY A 69 1.54 8.02 3.87
CA GLY A 69 1.82 9.02 2.82
C GLY A 69 0.76 9.11 1.71
N PRO A 70 0.81 10.16 0.88
CA PRO A 70 -0.16 10.39 -0.20
C PRO A 70 -0.09 9.34 -1.31
N GLY A 71 1.06 8.66 -1.48
CA GLY A 71 1.23 7.60 -2.45
C GLY A 71 0.63 6.25 -2.05
N CYS A 72 0.24 6.07 -0.78
CA CYS A 72 -0.22 4.76 -0.32
C CYS A 72 -1.53 4.37 -1.02
N PRO A 73 -1.58 3.19 -1.66
CA PRO A 73 -2.80 2.70 -2.28
C PRO A 73 -3.89 2.54 -1.20
N ASN A 74 -5.15 2.85 -1.54
CA ASN A 74 -6.31 2.55 -0.70
C ASN A 74 -6.56 1.04 -0.69
N LEU A 75 -5.65 0.33 -0.05
CA LEU A 75 -5.83 -1.05 0.30
C LEU A 75 -6.76 -1.01 1.50
N GLY A 76 -8.02 -1.40 1.29
CA GLY A 76 -8.81 -1.85 2.43
C GLY A 76 -7.92 -2.83 3.19
N ALA A 77 -7.65 -2.51 4.47
CA ALA A 77 -6.68 -3.23 5.28
C ALA A 77 -6.81 -4.72 5.02
N PHE A 78 -5.72 -5.37 4.61
CA PHE A 78 -5.73 -6.78 4.25
C PHE A 78 -6.50 -7.56 5.31
N VAL A 79 -7.67 -8.10 4.94
CA VAL A 79 -8.50 -8.90 5.84
C VAL A 79 -8.04 -10.34 5.68
N ALA A 80 -7.25 -10.82 6.63
CA ALA A 80 -6.85 -12.22 6.67
C ALA A 80 -8.11 -13.10 6.81
N GLN A 81 -8.50 -13.77 5.74
CA GLN A 81 -9.65 -14.67 5.75
C GLN A 81 -9.21 -16.07 6.19
N LEU A 82 -9.64 -16.45 7.39
CA LEU A 82 -9.33 -17.75 7.99
C LEU A 82 -10.56 -18.65 7.93
N THR A 83 -10.39 -19.88 7.45
CA THR A 83 -11.46 -20.89 7.45
C THR A 83 -11.02 -22.07 8.32
N PHE A 84 -11.83 -22.40 9.33
CA PHE A 84 -11.62 -23.57 10.17
C PHE A 84 -12.57 -24.69 9.74
N SER A 85 -12.05 -25.90 9.60
CA SER A 85 -12.84 -27.11 9.29
C SER A 85 -12.71 -28.10 10.43
N GLY A 86 -13.83 -28.66 10.90
CA GLY A 86 -13.85 -29.60 12.03
C GLY A 86 -15.25 -29.98 12.48
N ALA A 87 -15.34 -30.72 13.59
CA ALA A 87 -16.63 -31.07 14.19
C ALA A 87 -17.35 -29.79 14.69
N PRO A 88 -18.64 -29.57 14.35
CA PRO A 88 -19.35 -28.33 14.67
C PRO A 88 -19.33 -27.99 16.16
N GLU A 89 -19.56 -29.00 17.01
CA GLU A 89 -19.59 -28.84 18.46
C GLU A 89 -18.24 -28.42 19.04
N LEU A 90 -17.15 -29.01 18.53
CA LEU A 90 -15.80 -28.64 18.95
C LEU A 90 -15.44 -27.23 18.48
N SER A 91 -15.79 -26.86 17.24
CA SER A 91 -15.49 -25.53 16.72
C SER A 91 -16.21 -24.41 17.48
N ARG A 92 -17.48 -24.62 17.88
CA ARG A 92 -18.26 -23.61 18.61
C ARG A 92 -17.74 -23.37 20.01
N ALA A 93 -17.24 -24.40 20.69
CA ALA A 93 -16.74 -24.29 22.05
C ALA A 93 -15.25 -23.89 22.11
N LEU A 94 -14.40 -24.52 21.30
CA LEU A 94 -12.94 -24.37 21.41
C LEU A 94 -12.41 -23.15 20.68
N ILE A 95 -12.90 -22.83 19.48
CA ILE A 95 -12.32 -21.72 18.67
C ILE A 95 -12.40 -20.39 19.44
N PRO A 96 -13.56 -19.98 20.01
CA PRO A 96 -13.63 -18.71 20.73
C PRO A 96 -12.70 -18.69 21.96
N ALA A 97 -12.69 -19.78 22.74
CA ALA A 97 -11.87 -19.88 23.94
C ALA A 97 -10.37 -19.84 23.64
N LEU A 98 -9.92 -20.50 22.56
CA LEU A 98 -8.52 -20.48 22.13
C LEU A 98 -8.09 -19.10 21.62
N ILE A 99 -8.96 -18.41 20.87
CA ILE A 99 -8.69 -17.06 20.40
C ILE A 99 -8.60 -16.08 21.58
N GLU A 100 -9.53 -16.15 22.53
CA GLU A 100 -9.50 -15.31 23.73
C GLU A 100 -8.25 -15.54 24.59
N ASP A 101 -7.85 -16.81 24.81
CA ASP A 101 -6.66 -17.11 25.60
C ASP A 101 -5.37 -16.68 24.90
N PHE A 102 -5.31 -16.85 23.57
CA PHE A 102 -4.19 -16.34 22.77
C PHE A 102 -4.09 -14.81 22.85
N ALA A 103 -5.21 -14.09 22.69
CA ALA A 103 -5.25 -12.63 22.78
C ALA A 103 -4.75 -12.13 24.14
N LYS A 104 -5.23 -12.74 25.24
CA LYS A 104 -4.77 -12.42 26.60
C LYS A 104 -3.26 -12.59 26.78
N ARG A 105 -2.67 -13.64 26.20
CA ARG A 105 -1.21 -13.87 26.26
C ARG A 105 -0.41 -12.85 25.46
N GLN A 106 -1.00 -12.28 24.41
CA GLN A 106 -0.39 -11.25 23.57
C GLN A 106 -0.67 -9.82 24.08
N GLY A 107 -1.46 -9.67 25.14
CA GLY A 107 -1.75 -8.36 25.76
C GLY A 107 -2.90 -7.59 25.12
N PHE A 108 -3.83 -8.26 24.44
CA PHE A 108 -5.07 -7.69 23.89
C PHE A 108 -6.28 -7.96 24.79
#